data_AF-A0A672LJH7-F1
#
_entry.id   AF-A0A672LJH7-F1
#
_cell.length_a   1.000
_cell.length_b   1.000
_cell.length_c   1.000
_cell.angle_alpha   90.00
_cell.angle_beta   90.00
_cell.angle_gamma   90.00
#
_symmetry.space_group_name_H-M   'P 1'
#
loop_
_entity.id
_entity.type
_entity.pdbx_description
1 polymer ?
#
loop_
_entity_poly.entity_id
_entity_poly.type
_entity_poly.pdbx_seq_one_letter_code
_entity_poly.pdbx_strand_id
1 'polypeptide(L)'
;GLLCLLSDKIDAEVLDAAGPNLKVISTLSVGFDHLAINEIKKRGIRVGYTPDVLTDATAELTVALLLATCRRLPEGVEEVKKMLVTKRFCFLLTSIVLAKHNVSQWKLKQFGYQCYLKYLHFWVDYPFNV
;
A
#
# COMPACT_ATOMS: atom_id res chain seq x y z
N GLY A 1 15.27 12.88 -21.68
CA GLY A 1 14.65 11.77 -20.94
C GLY A 1 13.31 12.24 -20.42
N LEU A 2 12.36 11.34 -20.23
CA LEU A 2 11.00 11.66 -19.76
C LEU A 2 10.80 11.09 -18.36
N LEU A 3 10.29 11.92 -17.44
CA LEU A 3 9.90 11.49 -16.10
C LEU A 3 8.38 11.50 -16.03
N CYS A 4 7.78 10.36 -15.67
CA CYS A 4 6.34 10.18 -15.65
C CYS A 4 5.85 9.83 -14.24
N LEU A 5 4.68 10.34 -13.90
CA LEU A 5 3.94 9.94 -12.71
C LEU A 5 2.92 8.85 -13.04
N LEU A 6 2.38 8.20 -12.00
CA LEU A 6 1.31 7.20 -12.16
C LEU A 6 0.06 7.77 -12.87
N SER A 7 -0.19 9.08 -12.72
CA SER A 7 -1.33 9.78 -13.32
C SER A 7 -1.13 10.06 -14.82
N ASP A 8 0.10 9.98 -15.32
CA ASP A 8 0.42 10.34 -16.69
C ASP A 8 0.27 9.12 -17.60
N LYS A 9 -0.59 9.21 -18.61
CA LYS A 9 -0.75 8.15 -19.60
C LYS A 9 0.21 8.36 -20.76
N ILE A 10 1.13 7.42 -20.95
CA ILE A 10 2.15 7.51 -22.01
C ILE A 10 1.72 6.63 -23.19
N ASP A 11 0.92 7.24 -24.05
CA ASP A 11 0.44 6.66 -25.29
C ASP A 11 1.40 6.93 -26.47
N ALA A 12 1.15 6.29 -27.61
CA ALA A 12 1.98 6.43 -28.82
C ALA A 12 2.12 7.89 -29.28
N GLU A 13 1.05 8.70 -29.13
CA GLU A 13 1.05 10.13 -29.46
C GLU A 13 2.06 10.94 -28.64
N VAL A 14 2.21 10.60 -27.35
CA VAL A 14 3.18 11.26 -26.46
C VAL A 14 4.61 10.87 -26.87
N LEU A 15 4.79 9.62 -27.27
CA LEU A 15 6.08 9.13 -27.78
C LEU A 15 6.42 9.73 -29.16
N ASP A 16 5.43 10.03 -29.98
CA ASP A 16 5.59 10.75 -31.26
C ASP A 16 5.94 12.22 -31.03
N ALA A 17 5.24 12.89 -30.12
CA ALA A 17 5.51 14.27 -29.76
C ALA A 17 6.91 14.45 -29.13
N ALA A 18 7.39 13.47 -28.36
CA ALA A 18 8.72 13.51 -27.75
C ALA A 18 9.87 13.37 -28.77
N GLY A 19 9.58 12.87 -29.98
CA GLY A 19 10.53 12.74 -31.08
C GLY A 19 11.69 11.75 -30.83
N PRO A 20 12.68 11.71 -31.74
CA PRO A 20 13.76 10.72 -31.73
C PRO A 20 14.83 10.96 -30.65
N ASN A 21 14.78 12.09 -29.94
CA ASN A 21 15.73 12.42 -28.89
C ASN A 21 15.44 11.70 -27.55
N LEU A 22 14.27 11.06 -27.42
CA LEU A 22 13.88 10.36 -26.20
C LEU A 22 14.60 9.01 -26.07
N LYS A 23 15.63 8.96 -25.22
CA LYS A 23 16.44 7.74 -24.99
C LYS A 23 16.02 6.93 -23.75
N VAL A 24 15.45 7.59 -22.75
CA VAL A 24 15.12 7.02 -21.44
C VAL A 24 13.82 7.60 -20.91
N ILE A 25 12.96 6.72 -20.40
CA ILE A 25 11.74 7.05 -19.66
C ILE A 25 11.91 6.50 -18.23
N SER A 26 11.59 7.29 -17.21
CA SER A 26 11.58 6.84 -15.83
C SER A 26 10.21 7.09 -15.21
N THR A 27 9.60 6.06 -14.65
CA THR A 27 8.30 6.15 -13.97
C THR A 27 8.51 6.13 -12.46
N LEU A 28 7.84 7.06 -11.77
CA LEU A 28 7.77 7.10 -10.31
C LEU A 28 6.64 6.20 -9.80
N SER A 29 6.69 4.93 -10.18
CA SER A 29 5.67 3.93 -9.83
C SER A 29 6.22 2.50 -9.93
N VAL A 30 5.59 1.58 -9.19
CA VAL A 30 5.87 0.13 -9.29
C VAL A 30 5.13 -0.48 -10.48
N GLY A 31 3.92 0.01 -10.76
CA GLY A 31 3.14 -0.37 -11.94
C GLY A 31 3.61 0.38 -13.18
N PHE A 32 3.47 -0.26 -14.34
CA PHE A 32 3.80 0.29 -15.66
C PHE A 32 2.63 0.14 -16.64
N ASP A 33 1.41 -0.06 -16.13
CA ASP A 33 0.20 -0.29 -16.94
C ASP A 33 -0.19 0.92 -17.79
N HIS A 34 0.20 2.12 -17.37
CA HIS A 34 0.01 3.40 -18.06
C HIS A 34 1.02 3.65 -19.19
N LEU A 35 2.00 2.76 -19.37
CA LEU A 35 3.03 2.87 -20.41
C LEU A 35 2.72 1.93 -21.57
N ALA A 36 2.72 2.45 -22.80
CA ALA A 36 2.63 1.63 -24.01
C ALA A 36 3.95 0.86 -24.29
N ILE A 37 4.26 -0.16 -23.46
CA ILE A 37 5.53 -0.93 -23.49
C ILE A 37 5.86 -1.46 -24.89
N ASN A 38 4.87 -1.91 -25.65
CA ASN A 38 5.07 -2.43 -26.99
C ASN A 38 5.66 -1.37 -27.94
N GLU A 39 5.16 -0.13 -27.88
CA GLU A 39 5.65 0.98 -28.70
C GLU A 39 7.01 1.48 -28.22
N ILE A 40 7.20 1.56 -26.91
CA ILE A 40 8.47 1.94 -26.28
C ILE A 40 9.58 0.96 -26.68
N LYS A 41 9.29 -0.34 -26.68
CA LYS A 41 10.22 -1.42 -27.06
C LYS A 41 10.59 -1.36 -28.54
N LYS A 42 9.62 -1.09 -29.43
CA LYS A 42 9.87 -0.90 -30.87
C LYS A 42 10.84 0.28 -31.14
N ARG A 43 10.73 1.35 -30.36
CA ARG A 43 11.58 2.55 -30.46
C ARG A 43 12.95 2.41 -29.77
N GLY A 44 13.21 1.29 -29.07
CA GLY A 44 14.47 1.05 -28.39
C GLY A 44 14.70 1.93 -27.15
N ILE A 45 13.63 2.46 -26.56
CA ILE A 45 13.70 3.37 -25.41
C ILE A 45 13.80 2.56 -24.11
N ARG A 46 14.73 2.92 -23.22
CA ARG A 46 14.88 2.25 -21.91
C ARG A 46 13.87 2.78 -20.90
N VAL A 47 13.27 1.89 -20.11
CA VAL A 47 12.32 2.24 -19.04
C VAL A 47 12.93 1.91 -17.68
N GLY A 48 12.98 2.90 -16.80
CA GLY A 48 13.29 2.74 -15.38
C GLY A 48 12.01 2.80 -14.54
N TYR A 49 11.86 1.88 -13.60
CA TYR A 49 10.81 1.87 -12.59
C TYR A 49 11.42 1.55 -11.23
N THR A 50 10.68 1.78 -10.15
CA THR A 50 11.17 1.62 -8.77
C THR A 50 10.55 0.39 -8.10
N PRO A 51 11.10 -0.83 -8.30
CA PRO A 51 10.60 -2.01 -7.59
C PRO A 51 10.94 -1.95 -6.09
N ASP A 52 10.11 -2.62 -5.28
CA ASP A 52 10.37 -3.01 -3.88
C ASP A 52 10.46 -1.90 -2.82
N VAL A 53 10.61 -0.63 -3.21
CA VAL A 53 10.73 0.50 -2.25
C VAL A 53 9.46 0.79 -1.44
N LEU A 54 8.29 0.33 -1.91
CA LEU A 54 6.99 0.62 -1.28
C LEU A 54 6.45 -0.57 -0.47
N THR A 55 7.10 -1.74 -0.52
CA THR A 55 6.57 -2.98 0.06
C THR A 55 6.39 -2.85 1.57
N ASP A 56 7.42 -2.38 2.28
CA ASP A 56 7.41 -2.30 3.74
C ASP A 56 6.51 -1.20 4.30
N ALA A 57 6.55 -0.01 3.70
CA ALA A 57 5.72 1.13 4.11
C ALA A 57 4.23 0.83 3.90
N THR A 58 3.88 0.20 2.78
CA THR A 58 2.49 -0.19 2.50
C THR A 58 2.03 -1.30 3.45
N ALA A 59 2.93 -2.23 3.82
CA ALA A 59 2.62 -3.29 4.78
C ALA A 59 2.33 -2.72 6.17
N GLU A 60 3.10 -1.73 6.63
CA GLU A 60 2.85 -1.03 7.90
C GLU A 60 1.52 -0.31 7.91
N LEU A 61 1.21 0.44 6.85
CA LEU A 61 -0.06 1.14 6.73
C LEU A 61 -1.24 0.16 6.74
N THR A 62 -1.07 -1.01 6.11
CA THR A 62 -2.10 -2.05 6.07
C THR A 62 -2.39 -2.61 7.46
N VAL A 63 -1.35 -2.95 8.23
CA VAL A 63 -1.51 -3.40 9.62
C VAL A 63 -2.09 -2.28 10.50
N ALA A 64 -1.66 -1.03 10.31
CA ALA A 64 -2.19 0.11 11.05
C ALA A 64 -3.68 0.33 10.77
N LEU A 65 -4.12 0.25 9.51
CA LEU A 65 -5.53 0.36 9.13
C LEU A 65 -6.36 -0.81 9.68
N LEU A 66 -5.81 -2.03 9.69
CA LEU A 66 -6.46 -3.19 10.28
C LEU A 66 -6.69 -2.98 11.80
N LEU A 67 -5.68 -2.53 12.53
CA LEU A 67 -5.81 -2.22 13.95
C LEU A 67 -6.77 -1.06 14.21
N ALA A 68 -6.69 0.00 13.41
CA ALA A 68 -7.54 1.19 13.53
C ALA A 68 -9.02 0.85 13.34
N THR A 69 -9.36 0.02 12.36
CA THR A 69 -10.74 -0.41 12.10
C THR A 69 -11.25 -1.36 13.19
N CYS A 70 -10.43 -2.31 13.64
CA CYS A 70 -10.86 -3.27 14.66
C CYS A 70 -11.07 -2.66 16.04
N ARG A 71 -10.30 -1.63 16.38
CA ARG A 71 -10.43 -0.89 17.65
C ARG A 71 -11.28 0.36 17.56
N ARG A 72 -11.89 0.65 16.40
CA ARG A 72 -12.69 1.87 16.18
C ARG A 72 -11.90 3.12 16.61
N LEU A 73 -10.62 3.12 16.24
CA LEU A 73 -9.66 4.15 16.63
C LEU A 73 -10.07 5.55 16.13
N PRO A 74 -10.62 5.73 14.91
CA PRO A 74 -11.11 7.03 14.47
C PRO A 74 -12.19 7.61 15.40
N GLU A 75 -13.13 6.78 15.86
CA GLU A 75 -14.15 7.21 16.81
C GLU A 75 -13.55 7.56 18.17
N GLY A 76 -12.61 6.74 18.67
CA GLY A 76 -11.89 7.05 19.91
C GLY A 76 -11.12 8.38 19.86
N VAL A 77 -10.45 8.67 18.73
CA VAL A 77 -9.73 9.93 18.51
C VAL A 77 -10.69 11.11 18.48
N GLU A 78 -11.86 10.96 17.85
CA GLU A 78 -12.86 12.02 17.76
C GLU A 78 -13.47 12.36 19.13
N GLU A 79 -13.76 11.36 19.96
CA GLU A 79 -14.27 11.57 21.33
C GLU A 79 -13.25 12.29 22.23
N VAL A 80 -11.96 11.95 22.12
CA VAL A 80 -10.88 12.62 22.85
C VAL A 80 -10.73 14.07 22.38
N LYS A 81 -10.81 14.34 21.07
CA LYS A 81 -10.77 15.70 20.52
C LYS A 81 -11.91 16.58 21.04
N LYS A 82 -13.09 16.00 21.27
CA LYS A 82 -14.26 16.70 21.82
C LYS A 82 -14.21 16.90 23.34
N MET A 83 -13.15 16.45 24.02
CA MET A 83 -13.03 16.39 25.49
C MET A 83 -14.20 15.64 26.17
N LEU A 84 -14.90 14.76 25.46
CA LEU A 84 -16.05 13.99 25.97
C LEU A 84 -15.60 12.72 26.72
N VAL A 85 -14.53 12.79 27.51
CA VAL A 85 -14.05 11.65 28.30
C VAL A 85 -14.93 11.49 29.56
N THR A 86 -16.21 11.23 29.36
CA THR A 86 -17.16 10.96 30.44
C THR A 86 -17.91 9.64 30.19
N LYS A 87 -17.52 8.63 30.97
CA LYS A 87 -18.25 7.39 31.32
C LYS A 87 -18.65 6.40 30.21
N ARG A 88 -18.36 6.65 28.92
CA ARG A 88 -18.66 5.70 27.82
C ARG A 88 -17.49 4.78 27.41
N PHE A 89 -16.45 4.68 28.24
CA PHE A 89 -15.25 3.89 27.92
C PHE A 89 -15.48 2.36 27.98
N CYS A 90 -16.57 1.90 28.59
CA CYS A 90 -16.85 0.47 28.81
C CYS A 90 -17.56 -0.23 27.61
N PHE A 91 -18.14 0.52 26.66
CA PHE A 91 -18.96 -0.06 25.57
C PHE A 91 -18.26 -0.11 24.20
N LEU A 92 -17.03 0.40 24.09
CA LEU A 92 -16.23 0.34 22.85
C LEU A 92 -15.28 -0.86 22.78
N LEU A 93 -15.13 -1.62 23.88
CA LEU A 93 -14.30 -2.82 23.94
C LEU A 93 -14.95 -4.07 23.33
N THR A 94 -16.21 -4.01 22.88
CA THR A 94 -16.78 -5.00 21.94
C THR A 94 -16.23 -4.79 20.52
N SER A 95 -14.91 -4.66 20.43
CA SER A 95 -14.16 -4.69 19.19
C SER A 95 -14.22 -6.12 18.63
N ILE A 96 -14.72 -6.26 17.41
CA ILE A 96 -14.75 -7.49 16.63
C ILE A 96 -13.48 -8.33 16.86
N VAL A 97 -13.66 -9.55 17.36
CA VAL A 97 -12.62 -10.56 17.46
C VAL A 97 -12.22 -10.94 16.03
N LEU A 98 -11.14 -10.33 15.54
CA LEU A 98 -10.50 -10.69 14.26
C LEU A 98 -10.10 -12.17 14.19
N ALA A 99 -10.07 -12.90 15.31
CA ALA A 99 -9.68 -14.31 15.34
C ALA A 99 -10.63 -15.24 14.57
N LYS A 100 -11.80 -14.77 14.10
CA LYS A 100 -12.75 -15.59 13.32
C LYS A 100 -12.76 -15.36 11.81
N HIS A 101 -12.12 -14.31 11.29
CA HIS A 101 -12.07 -14.08 9.86
C HIS A 101 -10.81 -14.68 9.23
N ASN A 102 -11.04 -15.66 8.36
CA ASN A 102 -10.04 -16.47 7.69
C ASN A 102 -9.09 -15.58 6.86
N VAL A 103 -7.87 -15.35 7.38
CA VAL A 103 -6.75 -14.62 6.73
C VAL A 103 -6.18 -15.42 5.53
N SER A 104 -6.91 -16.43 5.04
CA SER A 104 -6.52 -17.31 3.95
C SER A 104 -6.62 -16.66 2.55
N GLN A 105 -7.15 -15.45 2.43
CA GLN A 105 -7.35 -14.74 1.15
C GLN A 105 -6.19 -13.80 0.76
N TRP A 106 -5.15 -13.69 1.58
CA TRP A 106 -3.97 -12.88 1.26
C TRP A 106 -3.14 -13.61 0.20
N LYS A 107 -3.44 -13.36 -1.08
CA LYS A 107 -2.63 -13.86 -2.20
C LYS A 107 -1.16 -13.52 -1.94
N LEU A 108 -0.34 -14.54 -1.71
CA LEU A 108 1.09 -14.48 -1.40
C LEU A 108 1.90 -13.94 -2.60
N LYS A 109 1.85 -12.63 -2.82
CA LYS A 109 2.94 -11.87 -3.44
C LYS A 109 3.78 -11.24 -2.32
N GLN A 110 5.01 -10.80 -2.61
CA GLN A 110 5.96 -10.14 -1.68
C GLN A 110 5.27 -9.25 -0.61
N PHE A 111 4.30 -8.42 -1.04
CA PHE A 111 3.48 -7.58 -0.18
C PHE A 111 2.66 -8.33 0.90
N GLY A 112 1.97 -9.42 0.53
CA GLY A 112 1.15 -10.19 1.46
C GLY A 112 1.99 -10.91 2.52
N TYR A 113 3.20 -11.33 2.16
CA TYR A 113 4.14 -11.95 3.08
C TYR A 113 4.65 -10.96 4.15
N GLN A 114 5.00 -9.74 3.76
CA GLN A 114 5.42 -8.70 4.72
C GLN A 114 4.28 -8.28 5.66
N CYS A 115 3.04 -8.19 5.14
CA CYS A 115 1.86 -7.96 5.99
C CYS A 115 1.68 -9.09 7.01
N TYR A 116 1.80 -10.35 6.57
CA TYR A 116 1.65 -11.52 7.42
C TYR A 116 2.75 -11.62 8.49
N LEU A 117 4.01 -11.35 8.13
CA LEU A 117 5.11 -11.32 9.09
C LEU A 117 4.93 -10.24 10.14
N LYS A 118 4.55 -9.01 9.76
CA LYS A 118 4.29 -7.93 10.73
C LYS A 118 3.07 -8.23 11.61
N TYR A 119 2.04 -8.86 11.06
CA TYR A 119 0.90 -9.35 11.84
C TYR A 119 1.31 -10.44 12.83
N LEU A 120 2.11 -11.42 12.40
CA LEU A 120 2.64 -12.45 13.29
C LEU A 120 3.53 -11.86 14.37
N HIS A 121 4.47 -10.97 14.05
CA HIS A 121 5.34 -10.32 15.05
C HIS A 121 4.50 -9.57 16.11
N PHE A 122 3.39 -8.93 15.71
CA PHE A 122 2.46 -8.30 16.66
C PHE A 122 1.73 -9.29 17.58
N TRP A 123 1.46 -10.51 17.11
CA TRP A 123 0.69 -11.53 17.84
C TRP A 123 1.53 -12.65 18.50
N VAL A 124 2.76 -12.89 18.04
CA VAL A 124 3.63 -14.00 18.44
C VAL A 124 4.68 -13.56 19.47
N ASP A 125 5.01 -12.27 19.56
CA ASP A 125 5.95 -11.75 20.57
C ASP A 125 5.31 -11.40 21.93
N TYR A 126 4.03 -11.71 22.12
CA TYR A 126 3.50 -11.89 23.47
C TYR A 126 3.72 -13.35 23.87
N PRO A 127 4.73 -13.68 24.71
CA PRO A 127 4.77 -14.99 25.33
C PRO A 127 3.50 -15.09 26.18
N PHE A 128 2.55 -15.92 25.73
CA PHE A 128 1.53 -16.50 26.57
C PHE A 128 2.25 -17.43 27.56
N ASN A 129 2.89 -16.84 28.58
CA ASN A 129 3.28 -17.53 29.79
C ASN A 129 2.09 -17.38 30.76
N VAL A 130 1.16 -18.33 30.66
CA VAL A 130 0.32 -18.78 31.78
C VAL A 130 0.72 -20.21 32.09
#